data_AF-A0A2I0UTY9-F1
#
_entry.id   AF-A0A2I0UTY9-F1
#
_cell.length_a   1.000
_cell.length_b   1.000
_cell.length_c   1.000
_cell.angle_alpha   90.00
_cell.angle_beta   90.00
_cell.angle_gamma   90.00
#
_symmetry.space_group_name_H-M   'P 1'
#
loop_
_entity.id
_entity.type
_entity.pdbx_description
1 polymer ?
#
loop_
_entity_poly.entity_id
_entity_poly.type
_entity_poly.pdbx_seq_one_letter_code
_entity_poly.pdbx_strand_id
1 'polypeptide(L)'
;MGGNIVTKDEKKAEVLNAFFASVFSSGAGCPPSSQTPELAVRVGEQNEAPVIQREVVRDLLQNLDTNKSMGPDGIHPRILRELGEVLAEPLSIIYQHSRQAGEVPADWHLANVTPIHKKGWKDDPENYRPVSLTSVPGKVMEQIILSAIMQHMKDAQVIRLSQHGFMRGRSCLTNSSLSMTK
;
A
#
# COMPACT_ATOMS: atom_id res chain seq x y z
N MET A 1 -5.06 -19.30 -33.76
CA MET A 1 -4.02 -18.27 -33.81
C MET A 1 -2.80 -18.82 -33.08
N GLY A 2 -1.64 -18.86 -33.74
CA GLY A 2 -0.43 -19.49 -33.20
C GLY A 2 0.25 -18.60 -32.16
N GLY A 3 0.00 -18.86 -30.89
CA GLY A 3 0.85 -18.38 -29.80
C GLY A 3 2.02 -19.33 -29.59
N ASN A 4 3.20 -18.80 -29.28
CA ASN A 4 4.34 -19.62 -28.87
C ASN A 4 4.09 -20.12 -27.45
N ILE A 5 3.89 -21.43 -27.27
CA ILE A 5 3.72 -22.03 -25.94
C ILE A 5 5.04 -21.98 -25.18
N VAL A 6 5.02 -21.38 -24.00
CA VAL A 6 6.17 -21.25 -23.12
C VAL A 6 6.04 -22.23 -21.95
N THR A 7 7.02 -23.13 -21.81
CA THR A 7 6.99 -24.18 -20.78
C THR A 7 8.00 -23.96 -19.65
N LYS A 8 9.10 -23.23 -19.90
CA LYS A 8 10.12 -22.89 -18.90
C LYS A 8 9.67 -21.75 -17.99
N ASP A 9 9.94 -21.86 -16.69
CA ASP A 9 9.41 -20.93 -15.68
C ASP A 9 10.00 -19.52 -15.81
N GLU A 10 11.28 -19.39 -16.16
CA GLU A 10 11.91 -18.08 -16.38
C GLU A 10 11.23 -17.34 -17.53
N LYS A 11 10.98 -18.04 -18.64
CA LYS A 11 10.31 -17.47 -19.80
C LYS A 11 8.84 -17.11 -19.51
N LYS A 12 8.15 -17.89 -18.66
CA LYS A 12 6.79 -17.53 -18.22
C LYS A 12 6.81 -16.23 -17.42
N ALA A 13 7.77 -16.08 -16.51
CA ALA A 13 7.95 -14.86 -15.73
C ALA A 13 8.24 -13.66 -16.63
N GLU A 14 9.10 -13.81 -17.65
CA GLU A 14 9.38 -12.76 -18.65
C GLU A 14 8.12 -12.34 -19.42
N VAL A 15 7.32 -13.29 -19.89
CA VAL A 15 6.06 -13.01 -20.61
C VAL A 15 5.06 -12.27 -19.72
N LEU A 16 4.88 -12.73 -18.47
CA LEU A 16 4.01 -12.07 -17.50
C LEU A 16 4.51 -10.66 -17.17
N ASN A 17 5.81 -10.49 -16.97
CA ASN A 17 6.41 -9.19 -16.68
C ASN A 17 6.25 -8.22 -17.85
N ALA A 18 6.51 -8.67 -19.08
CA ALA A 18 6.30 -7.86 -20.29
C ALA A 18 4.83 -7.43 -20.43
N PHE A 19 3.89 -8.34 -20.19
CA PHE A 19 2.47 -8.03 -20.19
C PHE A 19 2.10 -7.02 -19.09
N PHE A 20 2.53 -7.26 -17.84
CA PHE A 20 2.25 -6.35 -16.73
C PHE A 20 2.82 -4.96 -16.99
N ALA A 21 4.07 -4.85 -17.47
CA ALA A 21 4.66 -3.58 -17.85
C ALA A 21 3.88 -2.86 -18.96
N SER A 22 3.35 -3.60 -19.94
CA SER A 22 2.63 -3.01 -21.09
C SER A 22 1.29 -2.38 -20.71
N VAL A 23 0.63 -2.88 -19.65
CA VAL A 23 -0.66 -2.32 -19.20
C VAL A 23 -0.51 -1.13 -18.26
N PHE A 24 0.71 -0.86 -17.77
CA PHE A 24 1.01 0.38 -17.08
C PHE A 24 1.29 1.47 -18.12
N SER A 25 0.40 2.47 -18.20
CA SER A 25 0.59 3.61 -19.09
C SER A 25 1.88 4.35 -18.73
N SER A 26 2.86 4.29 -19.62
CA SER A 26 4.05 5.14 -19.56
C SER A 26 3.61 6.58 -19.86
N GLY A 27 3.30 7.34 -18.81
CA GLY A 27 3.24 8.81 -18.82
C GLY A 27 2.58 9.46 -20.03
N ALA A 28 1.27 9.29 -20.22
CA ALA A 28 0.48 10.41 -20.70
C ALA A 28 0.07 11.19 -19.44
N GLY A 29 0.59 12.42 -19.29
CA GLY A 29 0.30 13.25 -18.14
C GLY A 29 -1.19 13.25 -17.83
N CYS A 30 -1.54 13.20 -16.53
CA CYS A 30 -2.91 13.44 -16.12
C CYS A 30 -3.43 14.65 -16.90
N PRO A 31 -4.53 14.54 -17.67
CA PRO A 31 -5.21 15.75 -18.12
C PRO A 31 -5.49 16.56 -16.86
N PRO A 32 -5.26 17.90 -16.84
CA PRO A 32 -5.51 18.69 -15.66
C PRO A 32 -6.95 18.44 -15.27
N SER A 33 -7.14 17.70 -14.16
CA SER A 33 -8.46 17.46 -13.61
C SER A 33 -9.03 18.83 -13.37
N SER A 34 -10.09 19.17 -14.10
CA SER A 34 -10.82 20.41 -13.93
C SER A 34 -11.21 20.49 -12.47
N GLN A 35 -10.52 21.35 -11.73
CA GLN A 35 -10.68 21.61 -10.31
C GLN A 35 -10.43 20.37 -9.43
N THR A 36 -9.16 20.14 -9.07
CA THR A 36 -8.89 19.78 -7.67
C THR A 36 -9.61 20.82 -6.82
N PRO A 37 -10.49 20.44 -5.87
CA PRO A 37 -10.93 21.40 -4.87
C PRO A 37 -9.64 21.94 -4.29
N GLU A 38 -9.42 23.25 -4.42
CA GLU A 38 -8.39 23.95 -3.68
C GLU A 38 -8.63 23.51 -2.24
N LEU A 39 -7.74 22.66 -1.70
CA LEU A 39 -7.66 22.52 -0.27
C LEU A 39 -7.33 23.93 0.16
N ALA A 40 -8.34 24.69 0.57
CA ALA A 40 -8.15 25.85 1.38
C ALA A 40 -7.42 25.28 2.59
N VAL A 41 -6.08 25.33 2.55
CA VAL A 41 -5.21 25.10 3.68
C VAL A 41 -5.64 26.20 4.61
N ARG A 42 -6.63 25.91 5.45
CA ARG A 42 -6.83 26.67 6.67
C ARG A 42 -5.52 26.45 7.38
N VAL A 43 -4.64 27.46 7.32
CA VAL A 43 -3.42 27.55 8.13
C VAL A 43 -3.92 27.72 9.57
N GLY A 44 -4.50 26.65 10.11
CA GLY A 44 -4.92 26.50 11.48
C GLY A 44 -3.88 25.62 12.11
N GLU A 45 -2.99 26.27 12.86
CA GLU A 45 -1.88 25.75 13.65
C GLU A 45 -0.93 24.82 12.86
N GLN A 46 0.37 25.05 12.97
CA GLN A 46 1.34 24.09 12.49
C GLN A 46 1.07 22.79 13.27
N ASN A 47 0.36 21.83 12.66
CA ASN A 47 0.25 20.50 13.22
C ASN A 47 1.67 19.98 13.27
N GLU A 48 2.25 20.04 14.47
CA GLU A 48 3.59 19.54 14.73
C GLU A 48 3.62 18.09 14.22
N ALA A 49 4.48 17.85 13.23
CA ALA A 49 4.43 16.59 12.52
C ALA A 49 4.68 15.45 13.52
N PRO A 50 3.81 14.41 13.54
CA PRO A 50 3.77 13.49 14.66
C PRO A 50 5.14 12.82 14.87
N VAL A 51 5.57 12.80 16.13
CA VAL A 51 6.75 12.02 16.54
C VAL A 51 6.37 10.55 16.51
N ILE A 52 7.20 9.73 15.86
CA ILE A 52 6.97 8.30 15.78
C ILE A 52 7.44 7.64 17.08
N GLN A 53 6.49 7.33 17.96
CA GLN A 53 6.76 6.73 19.26
C GLN A 53 7.00 5.21 19.15
N ARG A 54 7.91 4.68 19.99
CA ARG A 54 8.22 3.24 20.01
C ARG A 54 6.98 2.40 20.32
N GLU A 55 6.08 2.89 21.17
CA GLU A 55 4.87 2.18 21.61
C GLU A 55 3.93 1.93 20.42
N VAL A 56 3.77 2.94 19.56
CA VAL A 56 2.98 2.81 18.32
C VAL A 56 3.57 1.75 17.40
N VAL A 57 4.90 1.76 17.23
CA VAL A 57 5.59 0.77 16.41
C VAL A 57 5.40 -0.63 17.01
N ARG A 58 5.66 -0.80 18.31
CA ARG A 58 5.48 -2.07 19.02
C ARG A 58 4.08 -2.63 18.81
N ASP A 59 3.06 -1.81 19.03
CA ASP A 59 1.67 -2.24 18.94
C ASP A 59 1.32 -2.67 17.50
N LEU A 60 1.84 -1.97 16.48
CA LEU A 60 1.69 -2.39 15.09
C LEU A 60 2.40 -3.71 14.81
N LEU A 61 3.62 -3.91 15.32
CA LEU A 61 4.36 -5.17 15.17
C LEU A 61 3.64 -6.35 15.81
N GLN A 62 3.09 -6.16 17.02
CA GLN A 62 2.35 -7.19 17.76
C GLN A 62 1.07 -7.61 17.04
N ASN A 63 0.46 -6.71 16.27
CA ASN A 63 -0.77 -6.96 15.51
C ASN A 63 -0.52 -7.44 14.07
N LEU A 64 0.72 -7.75 13.69
CA LEU A 64 1.02 -8.29 12.35
C LEU A 64 0.37 -9.68 12.15
N ASP A 65 -0.21 -9.87 10.97
CA ASP A 65 -0.65 -11.19 10.50
C ASP A 65 0.58 -12.00 10.06
N THR A 66 0.88 -13.04 10.83
CA THR A 66 2.05 -13.89 10.60
C THR A 66 1.90 -14.88 9.46
N ASN A 67 0.74 -14.97 8.84
CA ASN A 67 0.52 -15.81 7.67
C ASN A 67 0.79 -15.06 6.34
N LYS A 68 1.19 -13.78 6.42
CA LYS A 68 1.57 -12.98 5.25
C LYS A 68 2.98 -13.32 4.75
N SER A 69 3.18 -13.20 3.45
CA SER A 69 4.48 -13.37 2.81
C SER A 69 5.46 -12.26 3.17
N MET A 70 6.76 -12.60 3.19
CA MET A 70 7.86 -11.63 3.28
C MET A 70 8.01 -10.82 1.98
N GLY A 71 8.65 -9.66 2.11
CA GLY A 71 9.05 -8.82 0.97
C GLY A 71 10.40 -9.25 0.39
N PRO A 72 11.01 -8.42 -0.47
CA PRO A 72 12.35 -8.66 -1.01
C PRO A 72 13.46 -8.63 0.05
N ASP A 73 13.19 -8.02 1.21
CA ASP A 73 14.09 -7.98 2.37
C ASP A 73 14.27 -9.33 3.09
N GLY A 74 13.45 -10.32 2.76
CA GLY A 74 13.49 -11.65 3.40
C GLY A 74 12.97 -11.67 4.83
N ILE A 75 12.40 -10.57 5.34
CA ILE A 75 11.97 -10.46 6.73
C ILE A 75 10.53 -10.96 6.85
N HIS A 76 10.36 -12.11 7.50
CA HIS A 76 9.03 -12.69 7.72
C HIS A 76 8.26 -11.93 8.83
N PRO A 77 6.95 -11.65 8.67
CA PRO A 77 6.17 -10.96 9.70
C PRO A 77 6.17 -11.65 11.06
N ARG A 78 6.36 -12.98 11.10
CA ARG A 78 6.52 -13.74 12.36
C ARG A 78 7.69 -13.26 13.20
N ILE A 79 8.85 -13.02 12.58
CA ILE A 79 10.05 -12.56 13.28
C ILE A 79 9.79 -11.17 13.89
N LEU A 80 9.17 -10.28 13.12
CA LEU A 80 8.84 -8.93 13.55
C LEU A 80 7.84 -8.91 14.70
N ARG A 81 6.84 -9.80 14.69
CA ARG A 81 5.87 -9.92 15.77
C ARG A 81 6.49 -10.47 17.05
N GLU A 82 7.27 -11.55 16.94
CA GLU A 82 7.89 -12.23 18.09
C GLU A 82 8.99 -11.38 18.73
N LEU A 83 9.77 -10.65 17.92
CA LEU A 83 10.83 -9.75 18.39
C LEU A 83 10.35 -8.29 18.52
N GLY A 84 9.04 -8.05 18.47
CA GLY A 84 8.48 -6.70 18.39
C GLY A 84 8.91 -5.76 19.51
N GLU A 85 9.07 -6.29 20.73
CA GLU A 85 9.53 -5.49 21.88
C GLU A 85 10.96 -4.95 21.70
N VAL A 86 11.84 -5.77 21.13
CA VAL A 86 13.26 -5.41 20.90
C VAL A 86 13.40 -4.56 19.64
N LEU A 87 12.61 -4.83 18.60
CA LEU A 87 12.69 -4.16 17.31
C LEU A 87 11.94 -2.83 17.26
N ALA A 88 11.02 -2.56 18.19
CA ALA A 88 10.22 -1.34 18.19
C ALA A 88 11.08 -0.06 18.28
N GLU A 89 12.10 -0.06 19.13
CA GLU A 89 12.99 1.09 19.32
C GLU A 89 13.87 1.38 18.10
N PRO A 90 14.65 0.42 17.54
CA PRO A 90 15.44 0.71 16.35
C PRO A 90 14.57 1.09 15.15
N LEU A 91 13.38 0.49 15.00
CA LEU A 91 12.46 0.84 13.92
C LEU A 91 11.85 2.24 14.12
N SER A 92 11.53 2.67 15.34
CA SER A 92 11.01 4.02 15.59
C SER A 92 12.04 5.09 15.20
N ILE A 93 13.32 4.87 15.52
CA ILE A 93 14.43 5.75 15.13
C ILE A 93 14.55 5.82 13.61
N ILE A 94 14.53 4.67 12.92
CA ILE A 94 14.59 4.62 11.45
C ILE A 94 13.40 5.36 10.85
N TYR A 95 12.16 5.07 11.28
CA TYR A 95 10.98 5.74 10.75
C TYR A 95 10.99 7.25 10.98
N GLN A 96 11.45 7.69 12.16
CA GLN A 96 11.55 9.10 12.48
C GLN A 96 12.58 9.80 11.57
N HIS A 97 13.74 9.18 11.37
CA HIS A 97 14.74 9.68 10.42
C HIS A 97 14.20 9.71 8.99
N SER A 98 13.59 8.63 8.53
CA SER A 98 13.00 8.54 7.20
C SER A 98 11.94 9.62 6.96
N ARG A 99 11.11 9.91 7.97
CA ARG A 99 10.12 10.99 7.90
C ARG A 99 10.77 12.37 7.78
N GLN A 100 11.87 12.61 8.50
CA GLN A 100 12.57 13.91 8.50
C GLN A 100 13.36 14.13 7.22
N ALA A 101 14.05 13.09 6.73
CA ALA A 101 14.86 13.13 5.52
C ALA A 101 14.02 13.05 4.23
N GLY A 102 12.81 12.47 4.30
CA GLY A 102 12.00 12.16 3.11
C GLY A 102 12.53 10.97 2.30
N GLU A 103 13.38 10.14 2.90
CA GLU A 103 14.04 8.99 2.29
C GLU A 103 13.70 7.73 3.08
N VAL A 104 13.62 6.57 2.42
CA VAL A 104 13.45 5.26 3.10
C VAL A 104 14.55 4.30 2.66
N PRO A 105 14.83 3.23 3.43
CA PRO A 105 15.73 2.18 3.00
C PRO A 105 15.41 1.66 1.59
N ALA A 106 16.44 1.36 0.81
CA ALA A 106 16.30 0.92 -0.59
C ALA A 106 15.36 -0.29 -0.71
N ASP A 107 15.46 -1.25 0.21
CA ASP A 107 14.61 -2.45 0.23
C ASP A 107 13.11 -2.15 0.40
N TRP A 108 12.75 -1.00 0.97
CA TRP A 108 11.35 -0.59 1.13
C TRP A 108 10.77 0.00 -0.15
N HIS A 109 11.61 0.41 -1.11
CA HIS A 109 11.20 0.80 -2.46
C HIS A 109 11.03 -0.39 -3.41
N LEU A 110 11.55 -1.56 -3.03
CA LEU A 110 11.52 -2.76 -3.87
C LEU A 110 10.27 -3.60 -3.57
N ALA A 111 9.85 -4.38 -4.57
CA ALA A 111 8.76 -5.33 -4.43
C ALA A 111 9.00 -6.58 -5.29
N ASN A 112 8.63 -7.74 -4.74
CA ASN A 112 8.50 -8.96 -5.53
C ASN A 112 7.12 -8.99 -6.17
N VAL A 113 7.05 -8.94 -7.50
CA VAL A 113 5.77 -8.99 -8.25
C VAL A 113 5.37 -10.43 -8.48
N THR A 114 4.30 -10.86 -7.83
CA THR A 114 3.78 -12.23 -7.94
C THR A 114 2.51 -12.23 -8.80
N PRO A 115 2.43 -13.07 -9.85
CA PRO A 115 1.22 -13.21 -10.66
C PRO A 115 0.15 -14.03 -9.91
N ILE A 116 -1.05 -13.47 -9.75
CA ILE A 116 -2.23 -14.18 -9.20
C ILE A 116 -3.26 -14.40 -10.30
N HIS A 117 -3.61 -15.66 -10.54
CA HIS A 117 -4.63 -16.02 -11.53
C HIS A 117 -5.99 -15.45 -11.12
N LYS A 118 -6.68 -14.74 -12.03
CA LYS A 118 -8.03 -14.19 -11.80
C LYS A 118 -9.13 -15.16 -12.24
N LYS A 119 -9.24 -15.41 -13.54
CA LYS A 119 -10.29 -16.21 -14.22
C LYS A 119 -9.85 -16.47 -15.66
N GLY A 120 -10.51 -17.40 -16.37
CA GLY A 120 -10.16 -17.72 -17.76
C GLY A 120 -9.00 -18.70 -17.86
N TRP A 121 -8.40 -18.80 -19.06
CA TRP A 121 -7.34 -19.77 -19.35
C TRP A 121 -6.02 -19.38 -18.66
N LYS A 122 -5.27 -20.38 -18.18
CA LYS A 122 -4.02 -20.19 -17.41
C LYS A 122 -2.78 -19.92 -18.28
N ASP A 123 -2.89 -20.17 -19.57
CA ASP A 123 -1.86 -19.91 -20.58
C ASP A 123 -1.92 -18.47 -21.13
N ASP A 124 -2.94 -17.70 -20.74
CA ASP A 124 -3.14 -16.31 -21.14
C ASP A 124 -2.69 -15.34 -20.03
N PRO A 125 -1.64 -14.51 -20.26
CA PRO A 125 -1.15 -13.52 -19.31
C PRO A 125 -2.20 -12.50 -18.85
N GLU A 126 -3.20 -12.17 -19.69
CA GLU A 126 -4.27 -11.24 -19.32
C GLU A 126 -5.07 -11.76 -18.13
N ASN A 127 -5.12 -13.09 -17.97
CA ASN A 127 -5.83 -13.80 -16.91
C ASN A 127 -5.10 -13.81 -15.56
N TYR A 128 -4.06 -12.98 -15.41
CA TYR A 128 -3.33 -12.77 -14.17
C TYR A 128 -3.37 -11.32 -13.71
N ARG A 129 -3.27 -11.12 -12.40
CA ARG A 129 -3.09 -9.80 -11.76
C ARG A 129 -1.70 -9.74 -11.13
N PRO A 130 -0.94 -8.65 -11.31
CA PRO A 130 0.29 -8.45 -10.54
C PRO A 130 -0.08 -8.09 -9.09
N VAL A 131 0.58 -8.75 -8.14
CA VAL A 131 0.54 -8.36 -6.71
C VAL A 131 1.97 -8.08 -6.24
N SER A 132 2.19 -6.87 -5.75
CA SER A 132 3.48 -6.42 -5.22
C SER A 132 3.63 -6.83 -3.75
N LEU A 133 4.60 -7.70 -3.47
CA LEU A 133 5.03 -8.02 -2.12
C LEU A 133 6.16 -7.07 -1.70
N THR A 134 5.81 -6.02 -0.95
CA THR A 134 6.76 -5.06 -0.37
C THR A 134 7.21 -5.46 1.03
N SER A 135 8.32 -4.85 1.48
CA SER A 135 8.90 -5.01 2.82
C SER A 135 7.86 -4.83 3.94
N VAL A 136 7.88 -5.72 4.94
CA VAL A 136 6.93 -5.66 6.06
C VAL A 136 7.21 -4.46 6.98
N PRO A 137 8.46 -4.14 7.36
CA PRO A 137 8.76 -2.87 8.04
C PRO A 137 8.33 -1.64 7.24
N GLY A 138 8.53 -1.63 5.91
CA GLY A 138 8.04 -0.56 5.04
C GLY A 138 6.52 -0.36 5.17
N LYS A 139 5.74 -1.45 5.12
CA LYS A 139 4.28 -1.40 5.33
C LYS A 139 3.88 -0.88 6.70
N VAL A 140 4.66 -1.17 7.75
CA VAL A 140 4.40 -0.64 9.10
C VAL A 140 4.55 0.89 9.09
N MET A 141 5.58 1.42 8.44
CA MET A 141 5.74 2.86 8.25
C MET A 141 4.57 3.48 7.47
N GLU A 142 4.15 2.84 6.37
CA GLU A 142 3.00 3.27 5.57
C GLU A 142 1.72 3.36 6.42
N GLN A 143 1.49 2.41 7.34
CA GLN A 143 0.34 2.43 8.25
C GLN A 143 0.39 3.61 9.23
N ILE A 144 1.57 3.98 9.72
CA ILE A 144 1.76 5.13 10.61
C ILE A 144 1.41 6.43 9.85
N ILE A 145 1.96 6.59 8.64
CA ILE A 145 1.68 7.75 7.78
C ILE A 145 0.19 7.81 7.41
N LEU A 146 -0.39 6.69 6.98
CA LEU A 146 -1.80 6.60 6.64
C LEU A 146 -2.69 7.00 7.82
N SER A 147 -2.37 6.55 9.03
CA SER A 147 -3.13 6.90 10.24
C SER A 147 -3.10 8.41 10.51
N ALA A 148 -1.94 9.05 10.37
CA ALA A 148 -1.80 10.49 10.53
C ALA A 148 -2.59 11.28 9.46
N ILE A 149 -2.48 10.89 8.18
CA ILE A 149 -3.23 11.52 7.09
C ILE A 149 -4.74 11.36 7.31
N MET A 150 -5.19 10.14 7.63
CA MET A 150 -6.60 9.86 7.86
C MET A 150 -7.16 10.61 9.06
N GLN A 151 -6.36 10.83 10.11
CA GLN A 151 -6.76 11.65 11.25
C GLN A 151 -6.94 13.10 10.83
N HIS A 152 -5.95 13.68 10.16
CA HIS A 152 -6.04 15.06 9.66
C HIS A 152 -7.24 15.26 8.72
N MET A 153 -7.49 14.34 7.78
CA MET A 153 -8.63 14.43 6.87
C MET A 153 -9.99 14.37 7.56
N LYS A 154 -10.09 13.65 8.69
CA LYS A 154 -11.31 13.62 9.51
C LYS A 154 -11.50 14.91 10.28
N ASP A 155 -10.44 15.41 10.91
CA ASP A 155 -10.47 16.64 11.72
C ASP A 155 -10.80 17.86 10.85
N ALA A 156 -10.26 17.89 9.62
CA ALA A 156 -10.58 18.90 8.61
C ALA A 156 -11.93 18.66 7.89
N GLN A 157 -12.68 17.60 8.22
CA GLN A 157 -13.96 17.22 7.60
C GLN A 157 -13.93 17.14 6.06
N VAL A 158 -12.80 16.76 5.48
CA VAL A 158 -12.59 16.72 4.02
C VAL A 158 -13.31 15.52 3.39
N ILE A 159 -13.46 14.41 4.14
CA ILE A 159 -14.04 13.17 3.64
C ILE A 159 -15.57 13.25 3.66
N ARG A 160 -16.19 13.20 2.48
CA ARG A 160 -17.65 13.20 2.32
C ARG A 160 -18.30 11.95 2.95
N LEU A 161 -19.52 12.10 3.44
CA LEU A 161 -20.32 10.98 3.96
C LEU A 161 -20.62 9.92 2.88
N SER A 162 -20.63 10.30 1.60
CA SER A 162 -20.80 9.39 0.46
C SER A 162 -19.53 8.66 0.03
N GLN A 163 -18.37 8.86 0.69
CA GLN A 163 -17.14 8.13 0.36
C GLN A 163 -17.16 6.76 1.06
N HIS A 164 -17.35 5.66 0.33
CA HIS A 164 -17.40 4.31 0.94
C HIS A 164 -16.14 3.48 0.70
N GLY A 165 -15.48 3.66 -0.45
CA GLY A 165 -14.25 2.93 -0.77
C GLY A 165 -13.13 3.30 0.20
N PHE A 166 -12.41 2.29 0.69
CA PHE A 166 -11.24 2.43 1.57
C PHE A 166 -11.49 3.15 2.91
N MET A 167 -12.76 3.22 3.34
CA MET A 167 -13.15 3.83 4.61
C MET A 167 -13.44 2.77 5.66
N ARG A 168 -12.87 2.93 6.86
CA ARG A 168 -13.15 2.05 8.01
C ARG A 168 -14.65 2.03 8.30
N GLY A 169 -15.22 0.84 8.45
CA GLY A 169 -16.65 0.65 8.74
C GLY A 169 -17.60 0.88 7.55
N ARG A 170 -17.07 1.11 6.34
CA ARG A 170 -17.86 1.21 5.11
C ARG A 170 -17.48 0.07 4.16
N SER A 171 -18.42 -0.33 3.31
CA SER A 171 -18.27 -1.45 2.37
C SER A 171 -19.07 -1.18 1.09
N CYS A 172 -18.94 -2.07 0.10
CA CYS A 172 -19.78 -2.02 -1.10
C CYS A 172 -21.28 -2.11 -0.75
N LEU A 173 -21.63 -2.88 0.29
CA LEU A 173 -23.01 -3.00 0.75
C LEU A 173 -23.55 -1.67 1.28
N THR A 174 -22.78 -0.98 2.13
CA THR A 174 -23.23 0.31 2.68
C THR A 174 -23.33 1.39 1.60
N ASN A 175 -22.53 1.28 0.54
CA ASN A 175 -22.63 2.16 -0.63
C ASN A 175 -23.94 1.92 -1.41
N SER A 176 -24.29 0.65 -1.65
CA SER A 176 -25.55 0.30 -2.33
C SER A 176 -26.78 0.74 -1.53
N SER A 177 -26.77 0.59 -0.20
CA SER A 177 -27.88 1.06 0.64
C SER A 177 -28.12 2.56 0.53
N LEU A 178 -27.06 3.36 0.39
CA LEU A 178 -27.15 4.82 0.21
C LEU A 178 -27.76 5.19 -1.15
N SER A 179 -27.53 4.37 -2.19
CA SER A 179 -28.09 4.59 -3.52
C SER A 179 -29.57 4.24 -3.65
N MET A 180 -30.09 3.38 -2.75
CA MET A 180 -31.51 3.00 -2.72
C MET A 180 -32.39 3.99 -1.94
N THR A 181 -31.79 4.97 -1.26
CA THR A 181 -32.49 6.01 -0.48
C THR A 181 -32.55 7.37 -1.19
N LYS A 182 -32.10 7.44 -2.45
CA LYS A 182 -32.24 8.60 -3.35
C LYS A 182 -33.24 8.27 -4.45
#